data_AF-A0A926B4N4-F1
#
_entry.id   AF-A0A926B4N4-F1
#
_cell.length_a   1.000
_cell.length_b   1.000
_cell.length_c   1.000
_cell.angle_alpha   90.00
_cell.angle_beta   90.00
_cell.angle_gamma   90.00
#
_symmetry.space_group_name_H-M   'P 1'
#
loop_
_entity.id
_entity.type
_entity.pdbx_description
1 polymer ?
#
loop_
_entity_poly.entity_id
_entity_poly.type
_entity_poly.pdbx_seq_one_letter_code
_entity_poly.pdbx_strand_id
1 'polypeptide(L)'
;MKFVASAGFEADLTRRHVTAQRRIEAPTPFNILLWRSVVDRGDAFWVGYRTVFERQSTPVRWTVYPKGRAAVAAFSDTNAMKTIAWFADDWWIARPHSKGAWVGDLRFGETRSWGDKKGMVDSRLIFAWDITHDAGGARLQQLPMSRGNVNETLRRMAQRIIGNHAAWEANPRLAGVTGSLPEFLGAEQ
;
A
#
# COMPACT_ATOMS: atom_id res chain seq x y z
N MET A 1 20.74 -1.02 9.91
CA MET A 1 19.70 -1.75 9.17
C MET A 1 18.92 -0.86 8.20
N LYS A 2 18.28 0.22 8.66
CA LYS A 2 17.57 1.19 7.78
C LYS A 2 18.40 1.64 6.56
N PHE A 3 19.63 2.10 6.78
CA PHE A 3 20.51 2.57 5.70
C PHE A 3 20.80 1.51 4.63
N VAL A 4 20.93 0.23 5.01
CA VAL A 4 21.18 -0.87 4.08
C VAL A 4 19.96 -1.11 3.19
N ALA A 5 18.76 -1.12 3.78
CA ALA A 5 17.51 -1.24 3.03
C ALA A 5 17.33 -0.06 2.07
N SER A 6 17.43 1.17 2.60
CA SER A 6 17.29 2.42 1.85
C SER A 6 18.25 2.50 0.66
N ALA A 7 19.53 2.17 0.87
CA ALA A 7 20.55 2.23 -0.18
C ALA A 7 20.27 1.30 -1.37
N GLY A 8 19.59 0.16 -1.18
CA GLY A 8 19.20 -0.68 -2.32
C GLY A 8 17.83 -0.38 -2.89
N PHE A 9 16.89 0.22 -2.13
CA PHE A 9 15.74 0.85 -2.76
C PHE A 9 16.20 1.98 -3.70
N GLU A 10 17.13 2.83 -3.24
CA GLU A 10 17.72 3.89 -4.06
C GLU A 10 18.44 3.36 -5.30
N ALA A 11 19.26 2.32 -5.13
CA ALA A 11 19.97 1.70 -6.25
C ALA A 11 19.01 1.14 -7.30
N ASP A 12 17.92 0.49 -6.88
CA ASP A 12 16.91 -0.05 -7.80
C ASP A 12 16.15 1.06 -8.55
N LEU A 13 15.74 2.12 -7.84
CA LEU A 13 15.06 3.26 -8.46
C LEU A 13 15.99 4.00 -9.45
N THR A 14 17.25 4.20 -9.08
CA THR A 14 18.27 4.81 -9.95
C THR A 14 18.48 3.97 -11.21
N ARG A 15 18.63 2.65 -11.07
CA ARG A 15 18.79 1.71 -12.19
C ARG A 15 17.62 1.75 -13.17
N ARG A 16 16.40 2.03 -12.69
CA ARG A 16 15.18 2.14 -13.51
C ARG A 16 14.94 3.55 -14.06
N HIS A 17 15.81 4.51 -13.77
CA HIS A 17 15.60 5.93 -14.09
C HIS A 17 14.29 6.49 -13.52
N VAL A 18 13.93 6.03 -12.33
CA VAL A 18 12.70 6.39 -11.65
C VAL A 18 12.94 7.60 -10.75
N THR A 19 12.27 8.71 -11.05
CA THR A 19 12.27 9.89 -10.16
C THR A 19 11.17 9.76 -9.11
N ALA A 20 11.57 9.75 -7.83
CA ALA A 20 10.67 9.79 -6.68
C ALA A 20 10.46 11.23 -6.21
N GLN A 21 9.21 11.67 -6.06
CA GLN A 21 8.92 12.97 -5.45
C GLN A 21 9.23 12.94 -3.94
N ARG A 22 8.85 11.83 -3.31
CA ARG A 22 9.08 11.55 -1.90
C ARG A 22 9.04 10.03 -1.66
N ARG A 23 9.68 9.59 -0.58
CA ARG A 23 9.73 8.18 -0.18
C ARG A 23 9.62 8.06 1.33
N ILE A 24 8.90 7.05 1.78
CA ILE A 24 8.89 6.62 3.18
C ILE A 24 9.29 5.16 3.27
N GLU A 25 9.98 4.83 4.35
CA GLU A 25 10.47 3.48 4.62
C GLU A 25 10.22 3.11 6.07
N ALA A 26 9.65 1.94 6.28
CA ALA A 26 9.41 1.38 7.60
C ALA A 26 9.70 -0.12 7.59
N PRO A 27 10.22 -0.69 8.69
CA PRO A 27 10.29 -2.13 8.81
C PRO A 27 8.88 -2.73 8.86
N THR A 28 8.73 -3.96 8.39
CA THR A 28 7.46 -4.68 8.56
C THR A 28 7.24 -5.01 10.05
N PRO A 29 5.99 -5.28 10.47
CA PRO A 29 5.69 -5.51 11.88
C PRO A 29 6.56 -6.60 12.52
N PHE A 30 6.87 -6.41 13.80
CA PHE A 30 7.58 -7.38 14.66
C PHE A 30 9.03 -7.70 14.28
N ASN A 31 9.68 -6.93 13.39
CA ASN A 31 11.09 -7.14 13.05
C ASN A 31 11.77 -5.85 12.53
N ILE A 32 13.08 -5.92 12.24
CA ILE A 32 13.87 -4.84 11.64
C ILE A 32 14.66 -5.31 10.39
N LEU A 33 14.27 -6.46 9.84
CA LEU A 33 15.01 -7.18 8.80
C LEU A 33 14.37 -7.03 7.42
N LEU A 34 13.03 -7.09 7.34
CA LEU A 34 12.26 -6.82 6.13
C LEU A 34 11.73 -5.40 6.18
N TRP A 35 12.05 -4.62 5.15
CA TRP A 35 11.68 -3.22 5.02
C TRP A 35 10.69 -3.03 3.89
N ARG A 36 9.71 -2.16 4.12
CA ARG A 36 8.72 -1.71 3.15
C ARG A 36 9.07 -0.28 2.76
N SER A 37 9.06 0.01 1.46
CA SER A 37 9.21 1.34 0.90
C SER A 37 7.94 1.74 0.17
N VAL A 38 7.47 2.97 0.38
CA VAL A 38 6.43 3.61 -0.45
C VAL A 38 7.05 4.81 -1.15
N VAL A 39 6.98 4.82 -2.47
CA VAL A 39 7.55 5.85 -3.32
C VAL A 39 6.42 6.58 -4.03
N ASP A 40 6.39 7.90 -3.91
CA ASP A 40 5.46 8.75 -4.64
C ASP A 40 6.02 9.06 -6.05
N ARG A 41 5.29 8.64 -7.08
CA ARG A 41 5.62 8.84 -8.49
C ARG A 41 4.74 9.90 -9.18
N GLY A 42 4.01 10.69 -8.41
CA GLY A 42 3.08 11.69 -8.92
C GLY A 42 1.66 11.14 -9.02
N ASP A 43 1.38 10.30 -10.01
CA ASP A 43 0.04 9.73 -10.28
C ASP A 43 -0.23 8.39 -9.58
N ALA A 44 0.83 7.71 -9.15
CA ALA A 44 0.78 6.45 -8.42
C ALA A 44 1.80 6.38 -7.29
N PHE A 45 1.55 5.47 -6.35
CA PHE A 45 2.53 5.04 -5.36
C PHE A 45 3.11 3.69 -5.76
N TRP A 46 4.41 3.52 -5.55
CA TRP A 46 5.09 2.23 -5.70
C TRP A 46 5.43 1.69 -4.33
N VAL A 47 4.97 0.48 -4.03
CA VAL A 47 5.23 -0.22 -2.77
C VAL A 47 6.13 -1.41 -3.02
N GLY A 48 7.28 -1.44 -2.35
CA GLY A 48 8.27 -2.49 -2.52
C GLY A 48 8.77 -3.04 -1.19
N TYR A 49 9.24 -4.27 -1.20
CA TYR A 49 9.77 -4.95 -0.02
C TYR A 49 11.20 -5.42 -0.26
N ARG A 50 12.07 -5.20 0.72
CA ARG A 50 13.49 -5.56 0.66
C ARG A 50 14.00 -6.02 2.01
N THR A 51 14.78 -7.10 2.03
CA THR A 51 15.48 -7.55 3.23
C THR A 51 16.87 -6.92 3.28
N VAL A 52 17.35 -6.65 4.49
CA VAL A 52 18.72 -6.19 4.77
C VAL A 52 19.81 -7.18 4.34
N PHE A 53 19.46 -8.43 4.07
CA PHE A 53 20.39 -9.48 3.62
C PHE A 53 20.57 -9.52 2.10
N GLU A 54 19.73 -8.82 1.33
CA GLU A 54 19.84 -8.76 -0.12
C GLU A 54 21.02 -7.87 -0.56
N ARG A 55 21.68 -8.28 -1.65
CA ARG A 55 22.70 -7.44 -2.30
C ARG A 55 22.07 -6.14 -2.77
N GLN A 56 22.85 -5.07 -2.81
CA GLN A 56 22.37 -3.76 -3.28
C GLN A 56 21.83 -3.81 -4.71
N SER A 57 22.39 -4.68 -5.55
CA SER A 57 21.99 -4.89 -6.94
C SER A 57 20.72 -5.75 -7.12
N THR A 58 20.18 -6.34 -6.04
CA THR A 58 18.98 -7.18 -6.14
C THR A 58 17.78 -6.31 -6.55
N PRO A 59 17.09 -6.63 -7.66
CA PRO A 59 15.92 -5.89 -8.09
C PRO A 59 14.80 -5.90 -7.05
N VAL A 60 14.12 -4.76 -6.91
CA VAL A 60 12.91 -4.65 -6.07
C VAL A 60 11.70 -4.82 -6.95
N ARG A 61 10.78 -5.71 -6.56
CA ARG A 61 9.45 -5.79 -7.17
C ARG A 61 8.55 -4.72 -6.56
N TRP A 62 8.01 -3.86 -7.40
CA TRP A 62 7.17 -2.74 -6.99
C TRP A 62 5.71 -3.01 -7.34
N THR A 63 4.84 -3.00 -6.32
CA THR A 63 3.39 -2.97 -6.53
C THR A 63 2.95 -1.53 -6.79
N VAL A 64 2.24 -1.30 -7.88
CA VAL A 64 1.78 0.03 -8.31
C VAL A 64 0.35 0.27 -7.82
N TYR A 65 0.18 1.31 -7.01
CA TYR A 65 -1.10 1.78 -6.48
C TYR A 65 -1.47 3.13 -7.13
N PRO A 66 -2.37 3.15 -8.12
CA PRO A 66 -2.87 4.41 -8.68
C PRO A 66 -3.55 5.27 -7.61
N LYS A 67 -3.26 6.57 -7.57
CA LYS A 67 -3.82 7.48 -6.55
C LYS A 67 -5.33 7.65 -6.68
N GLY A 68 -5.87 7.64 -7.89
CA GLY A 68 -7.32 7.70 -8.12
C GLY A 68 -8.00 8.97 -7.58
N ARG A 69 -7.30 10.11 -7.55
CA ARG A 69 -7.79 11.37 -6.94
C ARG A 69 -9.15 11.84 -7.47
N ALA A 70 -9.49 11.50 -8.71
CA ALA A 70 -10.80 11.81 -9.29
C ALA A 70 -11.98 11.24 -8.48
N ALA A 71 -11.79 10.14 -7.75
CA ALA A 71 -12.83 9.52 -6.92
C ALA A 71 -13.34 10.44 -5.81
N VAL A 72 -12.50 11.36 -5.32
CA VAL A 72 -12.85 12.28 -4.22
C VAL A 72 -13.14 13.71 -4.70
N ALA A 73 -13.19 13.95 -6.00
CA ALA A 73 -13.37 15.31 -6.55
C ALA A 73 -14.62 16.01 -6.00
N ALA A 74 -15.74 15.28 -5.89
CA ALA A 74 -17.00 15.77 -5.33
C ALA A 74 -16.96 16.07 -3.82
N PHE A 75 -15.91 15.64 -3.12
CA PHE A 75 -15.75 15.82 -1.68
C PHE A 75 -14.59 16.76 -1.32
N SER A 76 -13.93 17.36 -2.31
CA SER A 76 -12.69 18.13 -2.16
C SER A 76 -12.77 19.24 -1.08
N ASP A 77 -13.89 19.98 -1.03
CA ASP A 77 -14.08 21.09 -0.08
C ASP A 77 -14.71 20.68 1.26
N THR A 78 -14.93 19.38 1.49
CA THR A 78 -15.62 18.88 2.68
C THR A 78 -14.69 18.72 3.88
N ASN A 79 -15.24 18.79 5.10
CA ASN A 79 -14.48 18.51 6.33
C ASN A 79 -13.94 17.06 6.37
N ALA A 80 -14.61 16.13 5.69
CA ALA A 80 -14.14 14.75 5.52
C ALA A 80 -12.79 14.73 4.79
N MET A 81 -12.70 15.42 3.65
CA MET A 81 -11.44 15.47 2.88
C MET A 81 -10.36 16.28 3.59
N LYS A 82 -10.70 17.36 4.31
CA LYS A 82 -9.74 18.08 5.16
C LYS A 82 -9.14 17.19 6.25
N THR A 83 -9.97 16.36 6.88
CA THR A 83 -9.52 15.39 7.90
C THR A 83 -8.57 14.36 7.29
N ILE A 84 -8.91 13.80 6.13
CA ILE A 84 -8.03 12.85 5.43
C ILE A 84 -6.72 13.52 5.01
N ALA A 85 -6.77 14.73 4.46
CA ALA A 85 -5.57 15.46 4.05
C ALA A 85 -4.64 15.73 5.23
N TRP A 86 -5.19 16.18 6.37
CA TRP A 86 -4.44 16.34 7.61
C TRP A 86 -3.85 15.04 8.13
N PHE A 87 -4.63 13.95 8.13
CA PHE A 87 -4.18 12.67 8.65
C PHE A 87 -3.10 12.07 7.74
N ALA A 88 -3.43 11.83 6.47
CA ALA A 88 -2.67 11.03 5.53
C ALA A 88 -1.51 11.78 4.85
N ASP A 89 -1.44 13.11 4.97
CA ASP A 89 -0.37 13.92 4.37
C ASP A 89 -0.14 13.62 2.88
N ASP A 90 -1.25 13.50 2.15
CA ASP A 90 -1.29 13.17 0.72
C ASP A 90 -0.74 11.76 0.35
N TRP A 91 -0.52 10.86 1.31
CA TRP A 91 -0.12 9.45 1.11
C TRP A 91 -1.33 8.51 1.01
N TRP A 92 -2.37 8.93 0.31
CA TRP A 92 -3.61 8.18 0.19
C TRP A 92 -3.96 7.88 -1.27
N ILE A 93 -4.69 6.78 -1.44
CA ILE A 93 -5.33 6.40 -2.69
C ILE A 93 -6.84 6.40 -2.51
N ALA A 94 -7.59 6.60 -3.59
CA ALA A 94 -9.03 6.59 -3.57
C ALA A 94 -9.65 5.74 -4.68
N ARG A 95 -10.82 5.18 -4.40
CA ARG A 95 -11.66 4.42 -5.34
C ARG A 95 -13.11 4.86 -5.22
N PRO A 96 -13.80 5.10 -6.34
CA PRO A 96 -15.21 5.46 -6.30
C PRO A 96 -16.06 4.22 -5.99
N HIS A 97 -17.22 4.43 -5.38
CA HIS A 97 -18.28 3.42 -5.26
C HIS A 97 -19.66 4.09 -5.33
N SER A 98 -20.73 3.30 -5.34
CA SER A 98 -22.10 3.79 -5.60
C SER A 98 -22.64 4.85 -4.63
N LYS A 99 -22.01 5.05 -3.47
CA LYS A 99 -22.44 5.98 -2.42
C LYS A 99 -21.43 7.10 -2.14
N GLY A 100 -20.28 7.10 -2.83
CA GLY A 100 -19.20 8.04 -2.59
C GLY A 100 -17.84 7.45 -2.93
N ALA A 101 -16.87 7.56 -2.03
CA ALA A 101 -15.50 7.12 -2.27
C ALA A 101 -14.88 6.43 -1.06
N TRP A 102 -14.14 5.36 -1.36
CA TRP A 102 -13.23 4.71 -0.43
C TRP A 102 -11.87 5.40 -0.52
N VAL A 103 -11.23 5.67 0.61
CA VAL A 103 -9.90 6.27 0.70
C VAL A 103 -9.04 5.45 1.65
N GLY A 104 -7.81 5.14 1.27
CA GLY A 104 -6.90 4.40 2.14
C GLY A 104 -5.49 5.01 2.18
N ASP A 105 -4.90 5.00 3.38
CA ASP A 105 -3.57 5.53 3.67
C ASP A 105 -2.50 4.43 3.48
N LEU A 106 -1.45 4.72 2.73
CA LEU A 106 -0.38 3.77 2.41
C LEU A 106 0.79 3.75 3.40
N ARG A 107 0.86 4.69 4.36
CA ARG A 107 2.00 4.85 5.27
C ARG A 107 2.09 3.75 6.30
N PHE A 108 0.95 3.26 6.79
CA PHE A 108 0.88 2.28 7.86
C PHE A 108 0.95 0.83 7.37
N GLY A 109 1.01 0.61 6.05
CA GLY A 109 1.06 -0.71 5.44
C GLY A 109 -0.32 -1.35 5.28
N GLU A 110 -0.28 -2.65 5.03
CA GLU A 110 -1.44 -3.44 4.66
C GLU A 110 -1.46 -4.78 5.40
N THR A 111 -2.67 -5.28 5.67
CA THR A 111 -2.85 -6.70 5.95
C THR A 111 -2.87 -7.47 4.64
N ARG A 112 -2.18 -8.61 4.62
CA ARG A 112 -2.01 -9.41 3.41
C ARG A 112 -2.61 -10.79 3.61
N SER A 113 -3.44 -11.22 2.67
CA SER A 113 -4.10 -12.52 2.67
C SER A 113 -3.79 -13.28 1.38
N TRP A 114 -3.37 -14.53 1.51
CA TRP A 114 -3.09 -15.43 0.40
C TRP A 114 -4.12 -16.56 0.42
N GLY A 115 -4.56 -17.01 -0.76
CA GLY A 115 -5.42 -18.20 -0.88
C GLY A 115 -6.81 -17.93 -1.45
N ASP A 116 -7.35 -16.72 -1.32
CA ASP A 116 -8.68 -16.36 -1.86
C ASP A 116 -8.75 -16.51 -3.39
N LYS A 117 -7.62 -16.30 -4.07
CA LYS A 117 -7.41 -16.68 -5.47
C LYS A 117 -6.00 -17.22 -5.64
N LYS A 118 -5.86 -18.35 -6.33
CA LYS A 118 -4.56 -19.00 -6.56
C LYS A 118 -3.58 -18.02 -7.22
N GLY A 119 -2.39 -17.91 -6.64
CA GLY A 119 -1.31 -17.03 -7.14
C GLY A 119 -1.50 -15.53 -6.84
N MET A 120 -2.53 -15.15 -6.08
CA MET A 120 -2.82 -13.76 -5.71
C MET A 120 -2.56 -13.49 -4.23
N VAL A 121 -2.33 -12.22 -3.91
CA VAL A 121 -2.27 -11.70 -2.55
C VAL A 121 -3.15 -10.46 -2.43
N ASP A 122 -4.08 -10.52 -1.50
CA ASP A 122 -5.03 -9.45 -1.23
C ASP A 122 -4.44 -8.54 -0.16
N SER A 123 -4.23 -7.29 -0.55
CA SER A 123 -3.67 -6.24 0.29
C SER A 123 -4.78 -5.29 0.70
N ARG A 124 -5.04 -5.22 2.01
CA ARG A 124 -6.03 -4.32 2.59
C ARG A 124 -5.33 -3.30 3.48
N LEU A 125 -5.46 -2.03 3.14
CA LEU A 125 -4.78 -0.95 3.86
C LEU A 125 -5.28 -0.88 5.31
N ILE A 126 -4.37 -0.68 6.26
CA ILE A 126 -4.69 -0.69 7.70
C ILE A 126 -5.65 0.44 8.06
N PHE A 127 -5.40 1.62 7.51
CA PHE A 127 -6.27 2.78 7.67
C PHE A 127 -6.97 3.07 6.36
N ALA A 128 -8.29 2.92 6.38
CA ALA A 128 -9.16 3.27 5.28
C ALA A 128 -10.46 3.87 5.81
N TRP A 129 -11.08 4.70 4.99
CA TRP A 129 -12.32 5.39 5.28
C TRP A 129 -13.25 5.31 4.09
N ASP A 130 -14.54 5.32 4.36
CA ASP A 130 -15.55 5.66 3.36
C ASP A 130 -16.02 7.09 3.58
N ILE A 131 -16.13 7.80 2.46
CA ILE A 131 -16.77 9.10 2.36
C ILE A 131 -18.10 8.88 1.65
N THR A 132 -19.21 9.27 2.29
CA THR A 132 -20.55 9.23 1.69
C THR A 132 -21.21 10.58 1.76
N HIS A 133 -22.10 10.88 0.81
CA HIS A 133 -22.96 12.07 0.89
C HIS A 133 -23.94 11.96 2.09
N ASP A 134 -24.16 13.07 2.79
CA ASP A 134 -25.12 13.21 3.89
C ASP A 134 -25.87 14.55 3.79
N ALA A 135 -27.02 14.68 4.44
CA ALA A 135 -27.90 15.86 4.39
C ALA A 135 -27.21 17.16 4.87
N GLY A 136 -26.10 17.06 5.61
CA GLY A 136 -25.26 18.18 6.06
C GLY A 136 -23.89 18.28 5.38
N GLY A 137 -23.61 17.51 4.32
CA GLY A 137 -22.34 17.53 3.58
C GLY A 137 -21.79 16.14 3.28
N ALA A 138 -20.62 15.81 3.82
CA ALA A 138 -19.97 14.51 3.64
C ALA A 138 -19.70 13.84 4.99
N ARG A 139 -20.15 12.60 5.12
CA ARG A 139 -19.89 11.75 6.28
C ARG A 139 -18.62 10.93 6.03
N LEU A 140 -17.70 10.99 6.98
CA LEU A 140 -16.48 10.19 7.00
C LEU A 140 -16.65 9.04 7.99
N GLN A 141 -16.45 7.81 7.54
CA GLN A 141 -16.48 6.62 8.40
C GLN A 141 -15.18 5.85 8.25
N GLN A 142 -14.45 5.67 9.34
CA GLN A 142 -13.30 4.79 9.35
C GLN A 142 -13.74 3.33 9.27
N LEU A 143 -13.09 2.57 8.39
CA LEU A 143 -13.34 1.15 8.24
C LEU A 143 -12.60 0.36 9.32
N PRO A 144 -13.20 -0.73 9.83
CA PRO A 144 -12.53 -1.57 10.81
C PRO A 144 -11.29 -2.23 10.20
N MET A 145 -10.23 -2.30 10.99
CA MET A 145 -9.04 -3.05 10.63
C MET A 145 -9.41 -4.52 10.39
N SER A 146 -9.00 -5.05 9.25
CA SER A 146 -9.17 -6.47 8.98
C SER A 146 -8.12 -7.27 9.73
N ARG A 147 -8.54 -8.35 10.40
CA ARG A 147 -7.61 -9.34 10.96
C ARG A 147 -7.41 -10.43 9.92
N GLY A 148 -6.36 -10.30 9.12
CA GLY A 148 -5.90 -11.37 8.23
C GLY A 148 -5.37 -12.56 9.02
N ASN A 149 -4.95 -13.62 8.31
CA ASN A 149 -4.30 -14.76 8.96
C ASN A 149 -2.87 -14.37 9.41
N VAL A 150 -2.74 -14.02 10.68
CA VAL A 150 -1.48 -13.56 11.28
C VAL A 150 -0.39 -14.63 11.18
N ASN A 151 -0.71 -15.90 11.43
CA ASN A 151 0.26 -16.99 11.38
C ASN A 151 0.83 -17.17 9.97
N GLU A 152 -0.03 -17.16 8.96
CA GLU A 152 0.40 -17.26 7.56
C GLU A 152 1.22 -16.02 7.15
N THR A 153 0.82 -14.83 7.61
CA THR A 153 1.57 -13.59 7.35
C THR A 153 2.98 -13.66 7.93
N LEU A 154 3.12 -14.07 9.20
CA LEU A 154 4.42 -14.21 9.86
C LEU A 154 5.28 -15.28 9.18
N ARG A 155 4.69 -16.43 8.82
CA ARG A 155 5.41 -17.49 8.10
C ARG A 155 5.95 -17.00 6.76
N ARG A 156 5.13 -16.32 5.96
CA ARG A 156 5.55 -15.76 4.66
C ARG A 156 6.53 -14.63 4.81
N MET A 157 6.40 -13.82 5.86
CA MET A 157 7.37 -12.77 6.18
C MET A 157 8.74 -13.37 6.49
N ALA A 158 8.80 -14.42 7.32
CA ALA A 158 10.05 -15.12 7.61
C ALA A 158 10.71 -15.70 6.35
N GLN A 159 9.91 -16.29 5.45
CA GLN A 159 10.38 -16.77 4.15
C GLN A 159 10.93 -15.61 3.29
N ARG A 160 10.23 -14.47 3.26
CA ARG A 160 10.70 -13.28 2.53
C ARG A 160 11.98 -12.70 3.11
N ILE A 161 12.15 -12.71 4.43
CA ILE A 161 13.36 -12.24 5.12
C ILE A 161 14.60 -13.02 4.65
N ILE A 162 14.48 -14.34 4.47
CA ILE A 162 15.59 -15.19 4.02
C ILE A 162 15.77 -15.24 2.48
N GLY A 163 15.05 -14.39 1.73
CA GLY A 163 15.22 -14.24 0.29
C GLY A 163 14.22 -15.02 -0.59
N ASN A 164 13.21 -15.69 -0.01
CA ASN A 164 12.16 -16.30 -0.82
C ASN A 164 11.13 -15.24 -1.24
N HIS A 165 11.38 -14.57 -2.36
CA HIS A 165 10.52 -13.51 -2.90
C HIS A 165 9.10 -14.02 -3.15
N ALA A 166 8.93 -15.16 -3.81
CA ALA A 166 7.64 -15.69 -4.25
C ALA A 166 6.67 -15.98 -3.09
N ALA A 167 7.20 -16.28 -1.89
CA ALA A 167 6.36 -16.48 -0.71
C ALA A 167 5.54 -15.23 -0.30
N TRP A 168 6.04 -14.04 -0.63
CA TRP A 168 5.44 -12.75 -0.27
C TRP A 168 4.96 -11.95 -1.48
N GLU A 169 5.68 -12.05 -2.59
CA GLU A 169 5.53 -11.27 -3.82
C GLU A 169 4.60 -11.96 -4.84
N ALA A 170 3.41 -12.41 -4.39
CA ALA A 170 2.38 -12.92 -5.31
C ALA A 170 1.77 -11.78 -6.15
N ASN A 171 0.83 -12.11 -7.05
CA ASN A 171 0.16 -11.09 -7.85
C ASN A 171 -0.74 -10.21 -6.96
N PRO A 172 -0.45 -8.91 -6.85
CA PRO A 172 -1.09 -8.08 -5.84
C PRO A 172 -2.49 -7.66 -6.27
N ARG A 173 -3.42 -7.68 -5.31
CA ARG A 173 -4.74 -7.09 -5.46
C ARG A 173 -5.02 -6.12 -4.32
N LEU A 174 -5.64 -4.98 -4.61
CA LEU A 174 -6.20 -4.12 -3.57
C LEU A 174 -7.56 -4.70 -3.16
N ALA A 175 -7.70 -5.03 -1.88
CA ALA A 175 -8.91 -5.60 -1.32
C ALA A 175 -9.47 -4.72 -0.19
N GLY A 176 -10.74 -4.95 0.15
CA GLY A 176 -11.44 -4.18 1.18
C GLY A 176 -11.88 -2.78 0.73
N VAL A 177 -11.88 -2.51 -0.58
CA VAL A 177 -12.53 -1.35 -1.18
C VAL A 177 -14.04 -1.53 -1.07
N THR A 178 -14.73 -0.55 -0.51
CA THR A 178 -16.17 -0.64 -0.29
C THR A 178 -16.94 -0.77 -1.59
N GLY A 179 -17.85 -1.74 -1.64
CA GLY A 179 -18.70 -1.99 -2.80
C GLY A 179 -17.98 -2.53 -4.04
N SER A 180 -16.73 -2.98 -3.92
CA SER A 180 -15.94 -3.51 -5.04
C SER A 180 -15.29 -4.85 -4.70
N LEU A 181 -15.13 -5.70 -5.71
CA LEU A 181 -14.28 -6.90 -5.61
C LEU A 181 -12.80 -6.51 -5.58
N PRO A 182 -11.90 -7.39 -5.09
CA PRO A 182 -10.46 -7.11 -5.11
C PRO A 182 -9.96 -6.77 -6.53
N GLU A 183 -9.41 -5.58 -6.70
CA GLU A 183 -8.88 -5.09 -7.98
C GLU A 183 -7.43 -5.55 -8.16
N PHE A 184 -7.01 -5.84 -9.40
CA PHE A 184 -5.63 -6.16 -9.69
C PHE A 184 -4.74 -4.91 -9.66
N LEU A 185 -3.55 -5.03 -9.09
CA LEU A 185 -2.54 -3.98 -9.09
C LEU A 185 -1.38 -4.36 -10.01
N GLY A 186 -0.86 -3.37 -10.74
CA GLY A 186 0.34 -3.55 -11.55
C GLY A 186 1.55 -3.94 -10.69
N ALA A 187 2.46 -4.74 -11.25
CA ALA A 187 3.73 -5.08 -10.63
C ALA A 187 4.88 -4.81 -11.59
N GLU A 188 5.78 -3.92 -11.21
CA GLU A 188 7.00 -3.60 -11.94
C GLU A 188 8.15 -4.46 -11.39
N GLN A 189 8.82 -5.21 -12.28
CA GLN A 189 9.90 -6.15 -11.93
C GLN A 189 11.26 -5.65 -12.35
#